data_AF-A0A2U9PYR5-F1
#
_entry.id   AF-A0A2U9PYR5-F1
#
_cell.length_a   1.000
_cell.length_b   1.000
_cell.length_c   1.000
_cell.angle_alpha   90.00
_cell.angle_beta   90.00
_cell.angle_gamma   90.00
#
_symmetry.space_group_name_H-M   'P 1'
#
loop_
_entity.id
_entity.type
_entity.pdbx_description
1 polymer ?
#
loop_
_entity_poly.entity_id
_entity_poly.type
_entity_poly.pdbx_seq_one_letter_code
_entity_poly.pdbx_strand_id
1 'polypeptide(L)'
;MMFALLVSVTLVSPRPANAVDNQLSVVDGQGRTLTVQQAETFLNGVFPLDRNRLTREWFHSGRATYHVAGPGADEFEGTLELGYQVGFPVVIGRRHQLLVHDPEHPH
;
A
#
# COMPACT_ATOMS: atom_id res chain seq x y z
N MET A 1 34.59 -22.19 -29.56
CA MET A 1 33.88 -20.99 -29.05
C MET A 1 32.98 -21.46 -27.92
N MET A 2 33.23 -21.03 -26.68
CA MET A 2 32.52 -21.52 -25.49
C MET A 2 31.49 -20.48 -25.06
N PHE A 3 30.21 -20.85 -25.08
CA PHE A 3 29.11 -20.03 -24.56
C PHE A 3 28.96 -20.29 -23.06
N ALA A 4 29.24 -19.28 -22.24
CA ALA A 4 28.94 -19.33 -20.81
C ALA A 4 27.48 -18.91 -20.60
N LEU A 5 26.66 -19.82 -20.09
CA LEU A 5 25.30 -19.54 -19.66
C LEU A 5 25.35 -18.87 -18.28
N LEU A 6 24.98 -17.59 -18.20
CA LEU A 6 24.83 -16.90 -16.94
C LEU A 6 23.43 -17.21 -16.38
N VAL A 7 23.35 -17.90 -15.23
CA VAL A 7 22.11 -18.10 -14.49
C VAL A 7 22.09 -17.12 -13.32
N SER A 8 21.23 -16.10 -13.39
CA SER A 8 20.96 -15.23 -12.24
C SER A 8 19.94 -15.91 -11.34
N VAL A 9 20.39 -16.40 -10.18
CA VAL A 9 19.50 -16.82 -9.09
C VAL A 9 19.06 -15.57 -8.34
N THR A 10 17.79 -15.22 -8.42
CA THR A 10 17.19 -14.19 -7.57
C THR A 10 16.79 -14.85 -6.25
N LEU A 11 17.53 -14.57 -5.16
CA LEU A 11 17.05 -14.91 -3.82
C LEU A 11 15.85 -14.02 -3.50
N VAL A 12 14.65 -14.59 -3.58
CA VAL A 12 13.47 -14.00 -2.93
C VAL A 12 13.46 -14.52 -1.50
N SER A 13 13.86 -13.69 -0.53
CA SER A 13 13.67 -14.02 0.88
C SER A 13 12.17 -14.02 1.18
N PRO A 14 11.59 -15.11 1.71
CA PRO A 14 10.20 -15.08 2.17
C PRO A 14 10.09 -14.09 3.32
N ARG A 15 9.25 -13.07 3.17
CA ARG A 15 8.84 -12.22 4.31
C ARG A 15 7.97 -13.07 5.22
N PRO A 16 8.10 -12.96 6.56
CA PRO A 16 7.19 -13.65 7.46
C PRO A 16 5.75 -13.19 7.16
N ALA A 17 4.81 -14.13 7.11
CA ALA A 17 3.40 -13.82 6.98
C ALA A 17 2.98 -12.91 8.15
N ASN A 18 2.18 -11.89 7.86
CA ASN A 18 1.77 -10.83 8.77
C ASN A 18 2.91 -9.92 9.26
N ALA A 19 3.97 -9.74 8.46
CA ALA A 19 4.97 -8.72 8.74
C ALA A 19 4.32 -7.34 8.75
N VAL A 20 4.36 -6.68 9.91
CA VAL A 20 3.97 -5.26 10.04
C VAL A 20 5.04 -4.41 9.36
N ASP A 21 4.63 -3.62 8.37
CA ASP A 21 5.52 -2.68 7.67
C ASP A 21 5.67 -1.40 8.50
N ASN A 22 4.55 -0.85 8.98
CA ASN A 22 4.51 0.40 9.74
C ASN A 22 3.35 0.39 10.75
N GLN A 23 3.48 1.17 11.82
CA GLN A 23 2.41 1.42 12.80
C GLN A 23 2.50 2.81 13.39
N LEU A 24 1.37 3.35 13.83
CA LEU A 24 1.28 4.62 14.57
C LEU A 24 0.25 4.48 15.70
N SER A 25 0.59 5.04 16.86
CA SER A 25 -0.34 5.15 17.99
C SER A 25 -0.58 6.62 18.34
N VAL A 26 -1.85 6.98 18.59
CA VAL A 26 -2.29 8.33 18.97
C VAL A 26 -3.26 8.21 20.14
N VAL A 27 -3.18 9.15 21.09
CA VAL A 27 -4.20 9.29 22.14
C VAL A 27 -5.24 10.28 21.66
N ASP A 28 -6.51 9.88 21.65
CA ASP A 28 -7.62 10.73 21.22
C ASP A 28 -8.13 11.67 22.32
N GLY A 29 -9.13 12.50 21.98
CA GLY A 29 -9.73 13.46 22.92
C GLY A 29 -10.50 12.84 24.09
N GLN A 30 -10.78 11.53 24.04
CA GLN A 30 -11.46 10.78 25.11
C GLN A 30 -10.46 9.99 25.96
N GLY A 31 -9.16 10.12 25.69
CA GLY A 31 -8.10 9.41 26.43
C GLY A 31 -7.92 7.96 26.00
N ARG A 32 -8.46 7.55 24.85
CA ARG A 32 -8.22 6.22 24.27
C ARG A 32 -6.91 6.24 23.48
N THR A 33 -6.16 5.14 23.53
CA THR A 33 -5.00 4.94 22.67
C THR A 33 -5.45 4.18 21.43
N LEU A 34 -5.38 4.84 20.27
CA LEU A 34 -5.68 4.28 18.96
C LEU A 34 -4.36 3.87 18.29
N THR A 35 -4.23 2.60 17.92
CA THR A 35 -3.10 2.09 17.15
C THR A 35 -3.58 1.63 15.78
N VAL A 36 -2.95 2.10 14.72
CA VAL A 36 -3.17 1.62 13.34
C VAL A 36 -1.89 1.00 12.82
N GLN A 37 -2.01 -0.11 12.09
CA GLN A 37 -0.89 -0.83 11.50
C GLN A 37 -1.17 -1.12 10.03
N GLN A 38 -0.10 -1.09 9.24
CA GLN A 38 -0.08 -1.51 7.86
C GLN A 38 0.88 -2.69 7.72
N ALA A 39 0.44 -3.74 7.03
CA ALA A 39 1.19 -4.97 6.87
C ALA A 39 1.12 -5.48 5.43
N GLU A 40 2.16 -6.21 5.02
CA GLU A 40 2.23 -6.90 3.74
C GLU A 40 1.97 -6.01 2.52
N THR A 41 2.38 -4.74 2.61
CA THR A 41 2.17 -3.73 1.57
C THR A 41 2.96 -4.08 0.33
N PHE A 42 2.25 -4.19 -0.79
CA PHE A 42 2.85 -4.44 -2.08
C PHE A 42 2.17 -3.63 -3.17
N LEU A 43 2.98 -2.86 -3.91
CA LEU A 43 2.60 -2.12 -5.11
C LEU A 43 3.23 -2.81 -6.31
N ASN A 44 2.42 -3.57 -7.04
CA ASN A 44 2.87 -4.33 -8.20
C ASN A 44 2.78 -3.48 -9.47
N GLY A 45 3.89 -2.90 -9.91
CA GLY A 45 3.95 -2.17 -11.17
C GLY A 45 3.76 -3.09 -12.38
N VAL A 46 2.88 -2.72 -13.30
CA VAL A 46 2.62 -3.47 -14.55
C VAL A 46 2.89 -2.60 -15.77
N PHE A 47 3.05 -3.24 -16.92
CA PHE A 47 3.09 -2.50 -18.18
C PHE A 47 1.72 -1.85 -18.43
N PRO A 48 1.68 -0.52 -18.71
CA PRO A 48 0.42 0.18 -18.93
C PRO A 48 -0.38 -0.42 -20.08
N LEU A 49 -1.67 -0.68 -19.84
CA LEU A 49 -2.57 -1.26 -20.84
C LEU A 49 -2.73 -0.34 -22.08
N ASP A 50 -2.64 0.97 -21.88
CA ASP A 50 -2.73 2.00 -22.91
C ASP A 50 -1.45 2.14 -23.77
N ARG A 51 -0.38 1.40 -23.43
CA ARG A 51 0.95 1.44 -24.08
C ARG A 51 1.59 2.83 -24.10
N ASN A 52 1.13 3.75 -23.27
CA ASN A 52 1.70 5.08 -23.17
C ASN A 52 2.91 5.08 -22.22
N ARG A 53 4.04 5.60 -22.68
CA ARG A 53 5.27 5.68 -21.88
C ARG A 53 5.16 6.61 -20.67
N LEU A 54 4.17 7.51 -20.67
CA LEU A 54 3.90 8.44 -19.57
C LEU A 54 2.93 7.87 -18.53
N THR A 55 2.17 6.83 -18.87
CA THR A 55 1.26 6.17 -17.93
C THR A 55 2.06 5.26 -17.00
N ARG A 56 1.62 5.18 -15.76
CA ARG A 56 2.09 4.23 -14.76
C ARG A 56 0.85 3.52 -14.23
N GLU A 57 0.91 2.20 -14.18
CA GLU A 57 -0.19 1.35 -13.75
C GLU A 57 0.35 0.33 -12.75
N TRP A 58 -0.42 0.06 -11.70
CA TRP A 58 -0.05 -0.87 -10.65
C TRP A 58 -1.27 -1.46 -9.96
N PHE A 59 -1.08 -2.61 -9.32
CA PHE A 59 -2.04 -3.20 -8.39
C PHE A 59 -1.56 -3.00 -6.96
N HIS A 60 -2.46 -2.57 -6.08
CA HIS A 60 -2.18 -2.40 -4.65
C HIS A 60 -2.75 -3.59 -3.86
N SER A 61 -1.93 -4.14 -2.97
CA SER A 61 -2.34 -5.14 -1.99
C SER A 61 -1.68 -4.83 -0.66
N GLY A 62 -2.37 -5.14 0.43
CA GLY A 62 -1.88 -4.93 1.78
C GLY A 62 -2.99 -5.15 2.79
N ARG A 63 -2.66 -5.03 4.07
CA ARG A 63 -3.60 -5.18 5.17
C ARG A 63 -3.49 -3.99 6.10
N ALA A 64 -4.64 -3.45 6.50
CA ALA A 64 -4.74 -2.51 7.59
C ALA A 64 -5.37 -3.20 8.81
N THR A 65 -4.83 -2.94 9.99
CA THR A 65 -5.41 -3.38 11.27
C THR A 65 -5.43 -2.21 12.24
N TYR A 66 -6.38 -2.23 13.17
CA TYR A 66 -6.47 -1.24 14.23
C TYR A 66 -6.64 -1.91 15.60
N HIS A 67 -6.21 -1.21 16.64
CA HIS A 67 -6.42 -1.60 18.03
C HIS A 67 -6.74 -0.36 18.87
N VAL A 68 -7.77 -0.46 19.70
CA VAL A 68 -8.21 0.60 20.62
C VAL A 68 -8.06 0.10 22.04
N ALA A 69 -7.40 0.89 22.88
CA ALA A 69 -7.26 0.61 24.30
C ALA A 69 -7.70 1.83 25.13
N GLY A 70 -8.19 1.58 26.35
CA GLY A 70 -8.63 2.62 27.27
C GLY A 70 -10.15 2.65 27.49
N PRO A 71 -10.67 3.75 28.07
CA PRO A 71 -12.09 3.86 28.42
C PRO A 71 -13.00 3.78 27.19
N GLY A 72 -14.05 2.96 27.26
CA GLY A 72 -15.02 2.84 26.16
C GLY A 72 -14.43 2.28 24.86
N ALA A 73 -13.32 1.52 24.93
CA ALA A 73 -12.71 0.92 23.74
C ALA A 73 -13.65 -0.04 23.00
N ASP A 74 -14.46 -0.80 23.75
CA ASP A 74 -15.43 -1.75 23.20
C ASP A 74 -16.62 -1.07 22.50
N GLU A 75 -16.83 0.22 22.76
CA GLU A 75 -17.86 1.06 22.14
C GLU A 75 -17.29 1.94 21.02
N PHE A 76 -16.05 1.67 20.58
CA PHE A 76 -15.42 2.44 19.52
C PHE A 76 -16.11 2.20 18.17
N GLU A 77 -16.62 3.28 17.57
CA GLU A 77 -17.07 3.32 16.18
C GLU A 77 -16.14 4.22 15.35
N GLY A 78 -15.76 3.76 14.17
CA GLY A 78 -14.85 4.49 13.29
C GLY A 78 -14.73 3.85 11.91
N THR A 79 -13.89 4.43 11.06
CA THR A 79 -13.64 3.96 9.70
C THR A 79 -12.15 3.63 9.54
N LEU A 80 -11.86 2.47 8.96
CA LEU A 80 -10.51 2.06 8.61
C LEU A 80 -10.31 2.20 7.11
N GLU A 81 -9.34 3.00 6.70
CA GLU A 81 -8.99 3.21 5.29
C GLU A 81 -7.54 2.79 5.05
N LEU A 82 -7.29 2.17 3.89
CA LEU A 82 -5.96 1.81 3.42
C LEU A 82 -5.77 2.40 2.02
N GLY A 83 -4.68 3.12 1.81
CA GLY A 83 -4.41 3.74 0.53
C GLY A 83 -2.98 4.25 0.41
N TYR A 84 -2.72 4.96 -0.66
CA TYR A 84 -1.41 5.56 -0.94
C TYR A 84 -1.59 6.95 -1.56
N GLN A 85 -0.60 7.80 -1.37
CA GLN A 85 -0.52 9.09 -2.06
C GLN A 85 0.33 8.96 -3.32
N VAL A 86 -0.08 9.63 -4.39
CA VAL A 86 0.67 9.68 -5.64
C VAL A 86 1.24 11.08 -5.84
N GLY A 87 2.56 11.17 -5.99
CA GLY A 87 3.25 12.43 -6.26
C GLY A 87 4.18 12.30 -7.47
N PHE A 88 4.09 13.25 -8.40
CA PHE A 88 5.01 13.36 -9.53
C PHE A 88 5.36 14.84 -9.77
N PRO A 89 6.66 15.22 -9.85
CA PRO A 89 7.05 16.57 -10.23
C PRO A 89 6.68 16.80 -11.70
N VAL A 90 5.92 17.87 -11.98
CA VAL A 90 5.46 18.16 -13.34
C VAL A 90 6.53 18.94 -14.12
N VAL A 91 6.93 18.42 -15.28
CA VAL A 91 7.39 19.22 -16.41
C VAL A 91 6.91 18.63 -17.76
N ILE A 92 5.63 18.34 -17.98
CA ILE A 92 5.13 18.01 -19.34
C ILE A 92 3.70 18.54 -19.57
N GLY A 93 3.53 19.40 -20.58
CA GLY A 93 2.32 20.16 -20.87
C GLY A 93 1.24 19.43 -21.67
N ARG A 94 0.61 18.38 -21.13
CA ARG A 94 -0.67 17.84 -21.62
C ARG A 94 -1.57 17.34 -20.48
N ARG A 95 -2.86 17.15 -20.75
CA ARG A 95 -3.89 16.73 -19.78
C ARG A 95 -3.57 15.33 -19.22
N HIS A 96 -3.20 15.25 -17.94
CA HIS A 96 -2.95 13.99 -17.23
C HIS A 96 -4.24 13.59 -16.49
N GLN A 97 -4.77 12.40 -16.76
CA GLN A 97 -5.89 11.83 -16.02
C GLN A 97 -5.33 10.81 -15.02
N LEU A 98 -5.40 11.13 -13.73
CA LEU A 98 -5.10 10.18 -12.66
C LEU A 98 -6.35 9.33 -12.42
N LEU A 99 -6.27 8.04 -12.71
CA LEU A 99 -7.32 7.08 -12.36
C LEU A 99 -6.77 6.19 -11.25
N VAL A 100 -7.33 6.34 -10.04
CA VAL A 100 -7.06 5.43 -8.92
C VAL A 100 -8.23 4.46 -8.87
N HIS A 101 -7.97 3.18 -9.10
CA HIS A 101 -8.97 2.13 -9.02
C HIS A 101 -8.68 1.32 -7.75
N ASP A 102 -9.55 1.41 -6.75
CA ASP A 102 -9.53 0.58 -5.55
C ASP A 102 -10.48 -0.61 -5.74
N PRO A 103 -9.99 -1.86 -5.80
CA PRO A 103 -10.84 -3.03 -6.03
C PRO A 103 -11.50 -3.61 -4.75
N GLU A 104 -11.18 -3.15 -3.54
CA GLU A 104 -11.50 -3.90 -2.30
C GLU A 104 -12.40 -3.13 -1.31
N HIS A 105 -13.61 -2.69 -1.72
CA HIS A 105 -14.71 -2.35 -0.79
C HIS A 105 -16.10 -2.56 -1.46
N PRO A 106 -16.80 -3.69 -1.24
CA PRO A 106 -18.25 -3.73 -1.41
C PRO A 106 -18.92 -3.06 -0.19
N HIS A 107 -19.99 -2.30 -0.49
CA HIS A 107 -20.87 -1.59 0.46
C HIS A 107 -21.29 -2.41 1.68
#